data_AF-A0A0R2B1L1-F1
#
_entry.id   AF-A0A0R2B1L1-F1
#
_cell.length_a   1.000
_cell.length_b   1.000
_cell.length_c   1.000
_cell.angle_alpha   90.00
_cell.angle_beta   90.00
_cell.angle_gamma   90.00
#
_symmetry.space_group_name_H-M   'P 1'
#
loop_
_entity.id
_entity.type
_entity.pdbx_description
1 polymer ?
#
loop_
_entity_poly.entity_id
_entity_poly.type
_entity_poly.pdbx_seq_one_letter_code
_entity_poly.pdbx_strand_id
1 'polypeptide(L)'
;MKGTIYMLQENQSQNQEKSISFENLKSGLTSMIKSNDLKPETAHLLEKVYGKKLSKTDPDLYSDLSSLASTYVIMEVTKIRIKQELITLNEIQVLLKNFGPTIKLFEPDLYGRLQELKEERK
;
A
#
# COMPACT_ATOMS: atom_id res chain seq x y z
N MET A 1 49.08 10.66 -6.40
CA MET A 1 48.00 9.66 -6.23
C MET A 1 47.14 9.90 -4.98
N LYS A 2 46.83 11.16 -4.60
CA LYS A 2 45.93 11.44 -3.47
C LYS A 2 44.47 11.64 -3.89
N GLY A 3 44.17 12.05 -5.13
CA GLY A 3 42.77 12.32 -5.55
C GLY A 3 41.82 11.11 -5.60
N THR A 4 42.33 9.92 -5.91
CA THR A 4 41.49 8.71 -6.10
C THR A 4 40.96 8.13 -4.78
N ILE A 5 41.74 8.23 -3.69
CA ILE A 5 41.37 7.67 -2.38
C ILE A 5 40.25 8.51 -1.73
N TYR A 6 40.29 9.84 -1.87
CA TYR A 6 39.25 10.73 -1.32
C TYR A 6 37.91 10.56 -2.04
N MET A 7 37.93 10.43 -3.38
CA MET A 7 36.71 10.15 -4.15
C MET A 7 36.08 8.79 -3.78
N LEU A 8 36.89 7.77 -3.47
CA LEU A 8 36.37 6.47 -3.03
C LEU A 8 35.75 6.55 -1.63
N GLN A 9 36.35 7.30 -0.70
CA GLN A 9 35.80 7.50 0.65
C GLN A 9 34.50 8.30 0.63
N GLU A 10 34.41 9.39 -0.14
CA GLU A 10 33.17 10.18 -0.26
C GLU A 10 32.02 9.36 -0.86
N ASN A 11 32.31 8.56 -1.91
CA ASN A 11 31.31 7.66 -2.50
C ASN A 11 30.87 6.54 -1.54
N GLN A 12 31.78 6.02 -0.71
CA GLN A 12 31.44 5.01 0.30
C GLN A 12 30.55 5.60 1.40
N SER A 13 30.87 6.79 1.91
CA SER A 13 30.08 7.47 2.94
C SER A 13 28.67 7.81 2.43
N GLN A 14 28.54 8.37 1.21
CA GLN A 14 27.23 8.66 0.62
C GLN A 14 26.39 7.42 0.36
N ASN A 15 27.02 6.29 -0.02
CA ASN A 15 26.31 5.03 -0.22
C ASN A 15 25.86 4.41 1.12
N GLN A 16 26.65 4.56 2.17
CA GLN A 16 26.26 4.13 3.53
C GLN A 16 25.09 4.96 4.05
N GLU A 17 25.11 6.29 3.92
CA GLU A 17 24.00 7.16 4.31
C GLU A 17 22.70 6.82 3.56
N LYS A 18 22.78 6.60 2.24
CA LYS A 18 21.62 6.14 1.43
C LYS A 18 21.11 4.76 1.84
N SER A 19 22.01 3.87 2.27
CA SER A 19 21.64 2.55 2.77
C SER A 19 20.92 2.65 4.12
N ILE A 20 21.46 3.43 5.07
CA ILE A 20 20.86 3.66 6.39
C ILE A 20 19.49 4.33 6.24
N SER A 21 19.36 5.31 5.35
CA SER A 21 18.09 5.98 5.03
C SER A 21 17.03 4.98 4.53
N PHE A 22 17.42 4.01 3.71
CA PHE A 22 16.50 3.00 3.20
C PHE A 22 16.12 1.94 4.24
N GLU A 23 17.06 1.49 5.08
CA GLU A 23 16.75 0.59 6.19
C GLU A 23 15.80 1.24 7.20
N ASN A 24 16.01 2.53 7.52
CA ASN A 24 15.11 3.30 8.36
C ASN A 24 13.71 3.45 7.73
N LEU A 25 13.64 3.67 6.42
CA LEU A 25 12.38 3.69 5.68
C LEU A 25 11.64 2.35 5.81
N LYS A 26 12.33 1.21 5.62
CA LYS A 26 11.71 -0.11 5.76
C LYS A 26 11.14 -0.32 7.16
N SER A 27 11.92 0.00 8.20
CA SER A 27 11.48 -0.12 9.59
C SER A 27 10.25 0.75 9.89
N GLY A 28 10.27 2.00 9.43
CA GLY A 28 9.12 2.91 9.55
C GLY A 28 7.88 2.41 8.81
N LEU A 29 8.06 1.94 7.58
CA LEU A 29 6.97 1.40 6.75
C LEU A 29 6.33 0.16 7.38
N THR A 30 7.14 -0.79 7.86
CA THR A 30 6.65 -1.98 8.57
C THR A 30 5.81 -1.59 9.78
N SER A 31 6.25 -0.58 10.53
CA SER A 31 5.52 -0.10 11.70
C SER A 31 4.18 0.51 11.31
N MET A 32 4.17 1.39 10.30
CA MET A 32 2.95 2.06 9.82
C MET A 32 1.92 1.08 9.22
N ILE A 33 2.37 0.05 8.49
CA ILE A 33 1.48 -0.99 7.95
C ILE A 33 0.86 -1.77 9.11
N LYS A 34 1.67 -2.21 10.07
CA LYS A 34 1.18 -3.00 11.23
C LYS A 34 0.21 -2.22 12.11
N SER A 35 0.42 -0.91 12.27
CA SER A 35 -0.48 -0.05 13.04
C SER A 35 -1.69 0.43 12.24
N ASN A 36 -1.79 0.11 10.94
CA ASN A 36 -2.83 0.63 10.04
C ASN A 36 -2.84 2.17 9.93
N ASP A 37 -1.69 2.82 10.12
CA ASP A 37 -1.56 4.28 10.05
C ASP A 37 -1.20 4.79 8.64
N LEU A 38 -0.95 3.88 7.70
CA LEU A 38 -0.51 4.24 6.36
C LEU A 38 -1.69 4.67 5.48
N LYS A 39 -1.85 5.99 5.32
CA LYS A 39 -2.92 6.59 4.49
C LYS A 39 -2.83 6.19 3.02
N PRO A 40 -3.96 6.17 2.27
CA PRO A 40 -4.00 5.78 0.86
C PRO A 40 -3.00 6.48 -0.05
N GLU A 41 -2.95 7.82 -0.01
CA GLU A 41 -2.08 8.61 -0.88
C GLU A 41 -0.61 8.33 -0.58
N THR A 42 -0.28 8.13 0.69
CA THR A 42 1.07 7.80 1.15
C THR A 42 1.45 6.38 0.74
N ALA A 43 0.56 5.40 0.89
CA ALA A 43 0.79 4.02 0.46
C ALA A 43 1.10 3.96 -1.05
N HIS A 44 0.30 4.64 -1.88
CA HIS A 44 0.54 4.73 -3.32
C HIS A 44 1.86 5.42 -3.68
N LEU A 45 2.16 6.54 -3.02
CA LEU A 45 3.40 7.25 -3.26
C LEU A 45 4.62 6.38 -2.92
N LEU A 46 4.59 5.71 -1.77
CA LEU A 46 5.68 4.85 -1.33
C LEU A 46 5.84 3.62 -2.23
N GLU A 47 4.74 3.01 -2.67
CA GLU A 47 4.78 1.89 -3.60
C GLU A 47 5.36 2.30 -4.95
N LYS A 48 4.96 3.46 -5.47
CA LYS A 48 5.50 4.03 -6.71
C LYS A 48 6.99 4.35 -6.63
N VAL A 49 7.43 4.93 -5.52
CA VAL A 49 8.82 5.40 -5.36
C VAL A 49 9.76 4.25 -5.00
N TYR A 50 9.34 3.35 -4.12
CA TYR A 50 10.21 2.34 -3.51
C TYR A 50 9.85 0.89 -3.87
N GLY A 51 8.69 0.63 -4.47
CA GLY A 51 8.19 -0.74 -4.73
C GLY A 51 9.18 -1.61 -5.49
N LYS A 52 9.80 -1.09 -6.56
CA LYS A 52 10.82 -1.84 -7.33
C LYS A 52 12.09 -2.17 -6.51
N LYS A 53 12.43 -1.33 -5.53
CA LYS A 53 13.58 -1.58 -4.65
C LYS A 53 13.19 -2.59 -3.58
N LEU A 54 12.04 -2.39 -2.93
CA LEU A 54 11.48 -3.31 -1.93
C LEU A 54 11.29 -4.72 -2.51
N SER A 55 10.75 -4.87 -3.72
CA SER A 55 10.55 -6.20 -4.33
C SER A 55 11.82 -7.02 -4.51
N LYS A 56 13.00 -6.37 -4.48
CA LYS A 56 14.31 -7.04 -4.56
C LYS A 56 14.96 -7.25 -3.20
N THR A 57 14.74 -6.34 -2.26
CA THR A 57 15.47 -6.31 -0.98
C THR A 57 14.65 -6.82 0.19
N ASP A 58 13.33 -6.72 0.11
CA ASP A 58 12.36 -7.12 1.13
C ASP A 58 11.00 -7.43 0.46
N PRO A 59 10.86 -8.61 -0.17
CA PRO A 59 9.67 -8.96 -0.96
C PRO A 59 8.39 -9.04 -0.13
N ASP A 60 8.49 -9.40 1.15
CA ASP A 60 7.35 -9.48 2.06
C ASP A 60 6.81 -8.08 2.36
N LEU A 61 7.68 -7.13 2.71
CA LEU A 61 7.28 -5.73 2.91
C LEU A 61 6.73 -5.09 1.63
N TYR A 62 7.29 -5.46 0.46
CA TYR A 62 6.71 -5.04 -0.82
C TYR A 62 5.29 -5.59 -1.01
N SER A 63 5.08 -6.88 -0.74
CA SER A 63 3.78 -7.53 -0.86
C SER A 63 2.73 -6.86 0.03
N ASP A 64 3.08 -6.56 1.28
CA ASP A 64 2.20 -5.88 2.23
C ASP A 64 1.83 -4.47 1.74
N LEU A 65 2.82 -3.67 1.34
CA LEU A 65 2.60 -2.32 0.83
C LEU A 65 1.74 -2.32 -0.46
N SER A 66 2.07 -3.19 -1.41
CA SER A 66 1.37 -3.26 -2.70
C SER A 66 -0.06 -3.77 -2.54
N SER A 67 -0.29 -4.73 -1.63
CA SER A 67 -1.62 -5.22 -1.28
C SER A 67 -2.47 -4.12 -0.64
N LEU A 68 -1.90 -3.37 0.31
CA LEU A 68 -2.60 -2.26 0.96
C LEU A 68 -2.95 -1.15 -0.04
N ALA A 69 -1.98 -0.71 -0.84
CA ALA A 69 -2.17 0.27 -1.89
C ALA A 69 -3.26 -0.18 -2.88
N SER A 70 -3.19 -1.40 -3.40
CA SER A 70 -4.19 -1.95 -4.31
C SER A 70 -5.58 -1.98 -3.69
N THR A 71 -5.68 -2.32 -2.40
CA THR A 71 -6.96 -2.35 -1.69
C THR A 71 -7.58 -0.95 -1.61
N TYR A 72 -6.78 0.11 -1.39
CA TYR A 72 -7.30 1.48 -1.40
C TYR A 72 -7.82 1.92 -2.77
N VAL A 73 -7.14 1.57 -3.87
CA VAL A 73 -7.68 1.80 -5.23
C VAL A 73 -9.03 1.09 -5.41
N ILE A 74 -9.12 -0.16 -4.95
CA ILE A 74 -10.36 -0.94 -5.03
C ILE A 74 -11.48 -0.25 -4.23
N MET A 75 -11.20 0.27 -3.03
CA MET A 75 -12.18 1.03 -2.24
C MET A 75 -12.68 2.27 -2.99
N GLU A 76 -11.79 3.07 -3.56
CA GLU A 76 -12.15 4.27 -4.33
C GLU A 76 -13.00 3.94 -5.56
N VAL A 77 -12.57 2.97 -6.36
CA VAL A 77 -13.33 2.51 -7.53
C VAL A 77 -14.69 1.96 -7.12
N THR A 78 -14.76 1.23 -6.02
CA THR A 78 -16.02 0.70 -5.48
C THR A 78 -16.98 1.83 -5.11
N LYS A 79 -16.50 2.87 -4.39
CA LYS A 79 -17.31 4.05 -4.04
C LYS A 79 -17.89 4.72 -5.28
N ILE A 80 -17.10 4.88 -6.34
CA ILE A 80 -17.55 5.47 -7.61
C ILE A 80 -18.63 4.60 -8.25
N ARG A 81 -18.42 3.29 -8.32
CA ARG A 81 -19.37 2.37 -8.96
C ARG A 81 -20.68 2.22 -8.21
N ILE A 82 -20.65 2.31 -6.88
CA ILE A 82 -21.86 2.40 -6.06
C ILE A 82 -22.64 3.68 -6.42
N LYS A 83 -21.97 4.83 -6.46
CA LYS A 83 -22.59 6.13 -6.81
C LYS A 83 -23.20 6.15 -8.21
N GLN A 84 -22.59 5.43 -9.15
CA GLN A 84 -23.08 5.31 -10.53
C GLN A 84 -24.09 4.16 -10.70
N GLU A 85 -24.44 3.43 -9.63
CA GLU A 85 -25.31 2.26 -9.65
C GLU A 85 -24.85 1.11 -10.57
N LEU A 86 -23.55 1.10 -10.92
CA LEU A 86 -22.94 0.15 -11.86
C LEU A 86 -22.38 -1.11 -11.19
N ILE A 87 -22.47 -1.22 -9.86
CA ILE A 87 -21.91 -2.35 -9.14
C ILE A 87 -22.88 -3.54 -9.17
N THR A 88 -22.38 -4.72 -9.55
CA THR A 88 -23.17 -5.95 -9.64
C THR A 88 -23.12 -6.77 -8.34
N LEU A 89 -24.08 -7.69 -8.16
CA LEU A 89 -24.09 -8.60 -7.01
C LEU A 89 -22.81 -9.45 -6.93
N ASN A 90 -22.33 -9.98 -8.07
CA ASN A 90 -21.11 -10.78 -8.12
C ASN A 90 -19.89 -9.97 -7.66
N GLU A 91 -19.78 -8.71 -8.08
CA GLU A 91 -18.68 -7.84 -7.67
C GLU A 91 -18.75 -7.51 -6.18
N ILE A 92 -19.94 -7.25 -5.64
CA ILE A 92 -20.13 -7.05 -4.20
C ILE A 92 -19.66 -8.29 -3.42
N GLN A 93 -20.03 -9.50 -3.87
CA GLN A 93 -19.62 -10.74 -3.23
C GLN A 93 -18.09 -10.95 -3.29
N VAL A 94 -17.46 -10.67 -4.43
CA VAL A 94 -16.01 -10.74 -4.61
C VAL A 94 -15.30 -9.73 -3.71
N LEU A 95 -15.81 -8.50 -3.62
CA LEU A 95 -15.26 -7.44 -2.77
C LEU A 95 -15.32 -7.82 -1.29
N LEU A 96 -16.49 -8.24 -0.82
CA LEU A 96 -16.68 -8.65 0.58
C LEU A 96 -15.85 -9.89 0.95
N LYS A 97 -15.69 -10.84 0.03
CA LYS A 97 -14.90 -12.07 0.26
C LYS A 97 -13.40 -11.79 0.36
N ASN A 98 -12.85 -11.00 -0.57
CA ASN A 98 -11.40 -10.85 -0.69
C ASN A 98 -10.86 -9.63 0.07
N PHE A 99 -11.66 -8.57 0.21
CA PHE A 99 -11.23 -7.30 0.77
C PHE A 99 -12.07 -6.88 1.99
N GLY A 100 -13.13 -7.63 2.33
CA GLY A 100 -14.07 -7.29 3.41
C GLY A 100 -13.41 -6.91 4.74
N PRO A 101 -12.46 -7.71 5.28
CA PRO A 101 -11.78 -7.36 6.53
C PRO A 101 -11.07 -6.01 6.47
N THR A 102 -10.34 -5.75 5.39
CA THR A 102 -9.60 -4.50 5.19
C THR A 102 -10.55 -3.31 4.96
N ILE A 103 -11.58 -3.47 4.14
CA ILE A 103 -12.61 -2.43 3.94
C ILE A 103 -13.29 -2.10 5.27
N LYS A 104 -13.67 -3.10 6.06
CA LYS A 104 -14.29 -2.88 7.38
C LYS A 104 -13.40 -2.08 8.33
N LEU A 105 -12.08 -2.31 8.28
CA LEU A 105 -11.12 -1.65 9.15
C LEU A 105 -10.92 -0.18 8.77
N PHE A 106 -10.77 0.11 7.48
CA PHE A 106 -10.40 1.45 7.00
C PHE A 106 -11.58 2.31 6.53
N GLU A 107 -12.65 1.69 6.05
CA GLU A 107 -13.83 2.33 5.44
C GLU A 107 -15.11 1.59 5.91
N PRO A 108 -15.45 1.66 7.22
CA PRO A 108 -16.56 0.89 7.79
C PRO A 108 -17.92 1.22 7.15
N ASP A 109 -18.14 2.47 6.74
CA ASP A 109 -19.37 2.90 6.07
C ASP A 109 -19.51 2.27 4.68
N LEU A 110 -18.40 2.18 3.92
CA LEU A 110 -18.37 1.46 2.65
C LEU A 110 -18.67 -0.02 2.85
N TYR A 111 -18.10 -0.64 3.88
CA TYR A 111 -18.39 -2.03 4.23
C TYR A 111 -19.88 -2.23 4.53
N GLY A 112 -20.48 -1.35 5.35
CA GLY A 112 -21.91 -1.37 5.64
C GLY A 112 -22.75 -1.27 4.37
N ARG A 113 -22.44 -0.30 3.51
CA ARG A 113 -23.17 -0.11 2.24
C ARG A 113 -23.07 -1.32 1.30
N LEU A 114 -21.92 -1.98 1.25
CA LEU A 114 -21.76 -3.22 0.48
C LEU A 114 -22.61 -4.36 1.01
N GLN A 115 -22.79 -4.47 2.34
CA GLN A 115 -23.67 -5.49 2.94
C GLN A 115 -25.14 -5.21 2.60
N GLU A 116 -25.60 -3.96 2.69
CA GLU A 116 -26.95 -3.57 2.30
C GLU A 116 -27.24 -3.89 0.83
N LEU A 117 -26.37 -3.43 -0.07
CA LEU A 117 -26.50 -3.68 -1.51
C LEU A 117 -26.51 -5.17 -1.88
N LYS A 118 -25.80 -5.99 -1.09
CA LYS A 118 -25.82 -7.44 -1.27
C LYS A 118 -27.21 -8.02 -0.96
N GLU A 119 -27.87 -7.55 0.09
CA GLU A 119 -29.22 -8.00 0.45
C GLU A 119 -30.30 -7.43 -0.48
N GLU A 120 -30.18 -6.16 -0.90
CA GLU A 120 -31.10 -5.52 -1.86
C GLU A 120 -31.13 -6.21 -3.24
N ARG A 121 -30.04 -6.89 -3.61
CA ARG A 121 -29.86 -7.51 -4.94
C ARG A 121 -29.93 -9.04 -4.93
N LYS A 122 -30.20 -9.67 -3.78
CA LYS A 122 -30.51 -11.11 -3.69
C LYS A 122 -31.89 -11.41 -4.25
#